data_AF-A0A0E2Q3U2-F1
#
_entry.id   AF-A0A0E2Q3U2-F1
#
_cell.length_a   1.000
_cell.length_b   1.000
_cell.length_c   1.000
_cell.angle_alpha   90.00
_cell.angle_beta   90.00
_cell.angle_gamma   90.00
#
_symmetry.space_group_name_H-M   'P 1'
#
loop_
_entity.id
_entity.type
_entity.pdbx_description
1 polymer ?
#
loop_
_entity_poly.entity_id
_entity_poly.type
_entity_poly.pdbx_seq_one_letter_code
_entity_poly.pdbx_strand_id
1 'polypeptide(L)' 'MKYKVITYYDHMEDDVEVYDNKDEAINRVHHLRGVKYRNSRLYTVEMVEVDG' A
#
# COMPACT_ATOMS: atom_id res chain seq x y z
N MET A 1 4.40 -15.10 6.88
CA MET A 1 4.55 -14.28 5.65
C MET A 1 4.25 -12.85 6.03
N LYS A 2 5.09 -11.90 5.63
CA LYS A 2 4.83 -10.48 5.87
C LYS A 2 4.30 -9.85 4.59
N TYR A 3 3.66 -8.70 4.71
CA TYR A 3 3.08 -7.96 3.58
C TYR A 3 3.57 -6.53 3.65
N LYS A 4 4.09 -6.01 2.55
CA LYS A 4 4.50 -4.60 2.40
C LYS A 4 3.43 -3.88 1.60
N VAL A 5 2.89 -2.79 2.13
CA VAL A 5 2.07 -1.84 1.37
C VAL A 5 2.96 -0.65 1.04
N ILE A 6 3.17 -0.41 -0.25
CA ILE A 6 4.01 0.66 -0.77
C ILE A 6 3.10 1.71 -1.40
N THR A 7 3.32 2.96 -1.07
CA THR A 7 2.72 4.07 -1.80
C THR A 7 3.78 4.79 -2.61
N TYR A 8 3.43 5.15 -3.84
CA TYR A 8 4.28 5.90 -4.73
C TYR A 8 3.62 7.22 -5.06
N TYR A 9 4.38 8.30 -5.02
CA TYR A 9 3.98 9.59 -5.56
C TYR A 9 4.77 9.85 -6.84
N ASP A 10 4.08 10.02 -7.96
CA ASP A 10 4.68 10.27 -9.27
C ASP A 10 5.82 9.28 -9.59
N HIS A 11 5.53 7.99 -9.41
CA HIS A 11 6.44 6.86 -9.64
C HIS A 11 7.66 6.78 -8.70
N MET A 12 7.74 7.60 -7.66
CA MET A 12 8.77 7.51 -6.61
C MET A 12 8.18 6.92 -5.32
N GLU A 13 8.94 6.04 -4.63
CA GLU A 13 8.52 5.47 -3.33
C GLU A 13 8.35 6.62 -2.32
N ASP A 14 7.15 6.76 -1.77
CA ASP A 14 6.78 7.80 -0.81
C ASP A 14 6.70 7.24 0.60
N ASP A 15 5.97 6.13 0.77
CA ASP A 15 5.78 5.49 2.08
C ASP A 15 5.71 3.97 1.99
N VAL A 16 6.15 3.31 3.06
CA VAL A 16 6.30 1.87 3.17
C VAL A 16 5.78 1.41 4.53
N GLU A 17 4.78 0.54 4.49
CA GLU A 17 4.19 -0.05 5.68
C GLU A 17 4.32 -1.57 5.63
N VAL A 18 4.80 -2.20 6.71
CA VAL A 18 4.95 -3.66 6.80
C VAL A 18 3.96 -4.23 7.80
N TYR A 19 3.28 -5.29 7.40
CA TYR A 19 2.22 -5.97 8.13
C TYR A 19 2.55 -7.45 8.30
N ASP A 20 2.22 -8.01 9.46
CA ASP A 20 2.36 -9.45 9.72
C ASP A 20 1.12 -10.26 9.28
N ASN A 21 0.00 -9.58 8.98
CA ASN A 21 -1.27 -10.17 8.58
C ASN A 21 -1.75 -9.63 7.21
N LYS A 22 -2.22 -10.53 6.34
CA LYS A 22 -2.78 -10.22 5.03
C LYS A 22 -4.01 -9.33 5.11
N ASP A 23 -4.91 -9.59 6.07
CA ASP A 23 -6.18 -8.87 6.18
C ASP A 23 -5.96 -7.40 6.54
N GLU A 24 -4.97 -7.13 7.40
CA GLU A 24 -4.58 -5.75 7.76
C GLU A 24 -3.99 -5.01 6.56
N ALA A 25 -3.11 -5.68 5.79
CA ALA A 25 -2.53 -5.11 4.58
C ALA A 25 -3.62 -4.80 3.52
N ILE A 26 -4.58 -5.71 3.33
CA ILE A 26 -5.71 -5.52 2.41
C ILE A 26 -6.59 -4.34 2.85
N ASN A 27 -6.94 -4.28 4.14
CA ASN A 27 -7.72 -3.17 4.70
C ASN A 27 -7.01 -1.83 4.48
N ARG A 28 -5.67 -1.81 4.65
CA ARG A 28 -4.87 -0.61 4.39
C ARG A 28 -4.91 -0.20 2.92
N VAL A 29 -4.73 -1.12 1.99
CA VAL A 29 -4.80 -0.85 0.55
C VAL A 29 -6.16 -0.28 0.17
N HIS A 30 -7.25 -0.85 0.68
CA HIS A 30 -8.61 -0.33 0.45
C HIS A 30 -8.79 1.08 1.00
N HIS A 31 -8.27 1.36 2.18
CA HIS A 31 -8.31 2.71 2.74
C HIS A 31 -7.52 3.71 1.89
N LEU A 32 -6.31 3.35 1.46
CA LEU A 32 -5.45 4.22 0.65
C LEU A 32 -6.05 4.48 -0.74
N ARG A 33 -6.42 3.44 -1.48
CA ARG A 33 -7.01 3.56 -2.83
C ARG A 33 -8.43 4.11 -2.81
N GLY A 34 -9.24 3.78 -1.79
CA GLY A 34 -10.66 4.10 -1.73
C GLY A 34 -10.99 5.40 -1.01
N VAL A 35 -10.14 5.86 -0.09
CA VAL A 35 -10.39 7.06 0.74
C VAL A 35 -9.32 8.11 0.51
N LYS A 36 -8.05 7.83 0.84
CA LYS A 36 -6.98 8.84 0.85
C LYS A 36 -6.63 9.35 -0.55
N TYR A 37 -6.48 8.43 -1.51
CA TYR A 37 -5.96 8.72 -2.85
C TYR A 37 -6.97 8.45 -3.96
N ARG A 38 -8.27 8.28 -3.63
CA ARG A 38 -9.32 7.91 -4.58
C ARG A 38 -9.34 8.71 -5.89
N ASN A 39 -9.08 10.01 -5.81
CA ASN A 39 -9.09 10.92 -6.96
C ASN A 39 -7.68 11.39 -7.36
N SER A 40 -6.63 10.88 -6.70
CA SER A 40 -5.26 11.23 -7.07
C SER A 40 -4.84 10.42 -8.28
N ARG A 41 -4.28 11.09 -9.29
CA ARG A 41 -3.66 10.46 -10.45
C ARG A 41 -2.15 10.24 -10.28
N LEU A 42 -1.56 10.89 -9.27
CA LEU A 42 -0.13 10.84 -8.97
C LEU A 42 0.21 9.73 -7.97
N TYR A 43 -0.77 9.32 -7.16
CA TYR A 43 -0.56 8.31 -6.13
C TYR A 43 -0.89 6.91 -6.63
N THR A 44 0.06 6.00 -6.49
CA THR A 44 -0.11 4.56 -6.73
C THR A 44 0.09 3.81 -5.42
N VAL A 45 -0.66 2.73 -5.20
CA VAL A 45 -0.55 1.89 -4.00
C VAL A 45 -0.35 0.46 -4.44
N GLU A 46 0.69 -0.21 -3.96
CA GLU A 46 0.98 -1.62 -4.25
C GLU A 46 1.08 -2.43 -2.96
N MET A 47 0.72 -3.71 -3.02
CA MET A 47 0.89 -4.65 -1.92
C MET A 47 1.76 -5.80 -2.41
N VAL A 48 2.84 -6.07 -1.68
CA VAL A 48 3.84 -7.09 -2.02
C VAL A 48 3.92 -8.09 -0.87
N GLU A 49 3.86 -9.38 -1.19
CA GLU A 49 4.13 -10.43 -0.20
C GLU A 49 5.66 -10.50 0.01
N VAL A 50 6.08 -10.44 1.26
CA VAL A 50 7.48 -10.51 1.67
C VAL A 50 7.67 -11.86 2.34
N ASP A 51 8.34 -12.75 1.62
CA ASP A 51 8.91 -13.94 2.23
C ASP A 51 10.13 -13.49 3.05
N GLY A 52 10.16 -13.95 4.31
CA GLY A 52 11.26 -13.68 5.23
C GLY A 52 12.53 -14.41 4.83
#